data_AF-A0A971FKD4-F1
#
_entry.id   AF-A0A971FKD4-F1
#
_cell.length_a   1.000
_cell.length_b   1.000
_cell.length_c   1.000
_cell.angle_alpha   90.00
_cell.angle_beta   90.00
_cell.angle_gamma   90.00
#
_symmetry.space_group_name_H-M   'P 1'
#
loop_
_entity.id
_entity.type
_entity.pdbx_description
1 polymer ?
#
loop_
_entity_poly.entity_id
_entity_poly.type
_entity_poly.pdbx_seq_one_letter_code
_entity_poly.pdbx_strand_id
1 'polypeptide(L)'
;MRHAAFPYRAAGARRGGWTLFELLVVIAIIGILTGISISVTRMFSRDDMRGAARTIYTMLRAARVYATTYNVETAVVYGLDNPILRTNEGTETFSPLQDTILTNGLEPLAMRTIRSAAVMYRLPDAFNAEPDLPADVEAGLVLPNRYVSTVVMDSAQAVRWRDVGTFVPTPGAGDVVPLPVGYSLLLLLPRPEYSGDATSAAGALTEEPPLYNVDFGMVDYPEDKRNFLLEYNRQMENWVKPKDQWEPSLEKIGMRPVYIYPFTMQQLPGTSEWDIDRPLIRPHIAHVFNPDGSLKTRLNDRERFRIMVGPDPETFPEDRVVDMGDGTFRPMGIFIEINKSTGAVRLGS
;
A
#
# COMPACT_ATOMS: atom_id res chain seq x y z
N MET A 1 -7.05 -84.38 14.43
CA MET A 1 -8.03 -83.31 14.18
C MET A 1 -7.41 -81.99 14.62
N ARG A 2 -7.42 -80.96 13.74
CA ARG A 2 -7.19 -79.51 14.00
C ARG A 2 -5.75 -79.12 14.38
N HIS A 3 -5.18 -77.96 14.05
CA HIS A 3 -5.41 -76.88 13.06
C HIS A 3 -4.05 -76.14 12.92
N ALA A 4 -3.80 -75.51 11.77
CA ALA A 4 -2.60 -74.73 11.47
C ALA A 4 -2.52 -73.39 12.21
N ALA A 5 -1.31 -72.88 12.42
CA ALA A 5 -1.04 -71.45 12.57
C ALA A 5 0.34 -71.11 11.98
N PHE A 6 0.34 -70.35 10.88
CA PHE A 6 1.54 -69.73 10.30
C PHE A 6 1.95 -68.52 11.15
N PRO A 7 3.21 -68.38 11.58
CA PRO A 7 3.66 -67.14 12.19
C PRO A 7 3.98 -66.10 11.09
N TYR A 8 3.30 -64.96 11.18
CA TYR A 8 3.65 -63.72 10.48
C TYR A 8 5.08 -63.29 10.86
N ARG A 9 5.95 -63.07 9.87
CA ARG A 9 7.22 -62.34 10.06
C ARG A 9 6.91 -60.84 10.10
N ALA A 10 6.87 -60.26 11.30
CA ALA A 10 6.99 -58.82 11.47
C ALA A 10 8.45 -58.40 11.16
N ALA A 11 8.64 -57.58 10.14
CA ALA A 11 9.91 -56.91 9.89
C ALA A 11 10.09 -55.80 10.94
N GLY A 12 10.99 -56.02 11.91
CA GLY A 12 11.36 -55.02 12.89
C GLY A 12 12.09 -53.85 12.22
N ALA A 13 11.46 -52.68 12.21
CA ALA A 13 12.11 -51.42 11.90
C ALA A 13 13.16 -51.13 12.99
N ARG A 14 14.44 -51.32 12.66
CA ARG A 14 15.55 -50.89 13.52
C ARG A 14 15.54 -49.36 13.57
N ARG A 15 15.36 -48.79 14.77
CA ARG A 15 15.64 -47.38 15.03
C ARG A 15 17.17 -47.19 14.98
N GLY A 16 17.68 -46.73 13.84
CA GLY A 16 19.08 -46.28 13.73
C GLY A 16 19.24 -44.97 14.50
N GLY A 17 20.14 -44.94 15.48
CA GLY A 17 20.56 -43.69 16.11
C GLY A 17 21.46 -42.92 15.14
N TRP A 18 21.24 -41.61 15.03
CA TRP A 18 22.02 -40.73 14.17
C TRP A 18 23.45 -40.66 14.67
N THR A 19 24.42 -40.90 13.78
CA THR A 19 25.83 -40.74 14.13
C THR A 19 26.21 -39.25 14.16
N LEU A 20 27.15 -38.87 15.04
CA LEU A 20 27.63 -37.48 15.13
C LEU A 20 28.20 -37.00 13.79
N PHE A 21 28.80 -37.91 13.02
CA PHE A 21 29.31 -37.63 11.68
C PHE A 21 28.22 -37.33 10.66
N GLU A 22 27.12 -38.09 10.63
CA GLU A 22 25.97 -37.78 9.77
C GLU A 22 25.40 -36.41 10.07
N LEU A 23 25.28 -36.05 11.36
CA LEU A 23 24.76 -34.75 11.76
C LEU A 23 25.69 -33.60 11.31
N LEU A 24 27.01 -33.80 11.38
CA LEU A 24 27.98 -32.82 10.89
C LEU A 24 27.92 -32.65 9.37
N VAL A 25 27.81 -33.74 8.62
CA VAL A 25 27.66 -33.71 7.15
C VAL A 25 26.35 -33.01 6.76
N VAL A 26 25.25 -33.28 7.45
CA VAL A 26 23.96 -32.62 7.20
C VAL A 26 24.07 -31.11 7.45
N ILE A 27 24.67 -30.68 8.57
CA ILE A 27 24.87 -29.24 8.85
C ILE A 27 25.78 -28.60 7.81
N ALA A 28 26.85 -29.28 7.36
CA ALA A 28 27.74 -28.77 6.33
C ALA A 28 27.03 -28.61 4.98
N ILE A 29 26.22 -29.59 4.56
CA ILE A 29 25.42 -29.52 3.33
C ILE A 29 24.39 -28.40 3.44
N ILE A 30 23.66 -28.30 4.56
CA ILE A 30 22.71 -27.20 4.79
C ILE A 30 23.45 -25.86 4.68
N GLY A 31 24.58 -25.68 5.37
CA GLY A 31 25.35 -24.42 5.32
C GLY A 31 25.78 -24.02 3.91
N ILE A 32 26.24 -24.98 3.09
CA ILE A 32 26.59 -24.73 1.68
C ILE A 32 25.35 -24.36 0.86
N LEU A 33 24.25 -25.09 1.04
CA LEU A 33 23.00 -24.83 0.32
C LEU A 33 22.40 -23.47 0.71
N THR A 34 22.45 -23.10 2.00
CA THR A 34 21.96 -21.79 2.48
C THR A 34 22.79 -20.65 1.89
N GLY A 35 24.12 -20.79 1.83
CA GLY A 35 25.00 -19.77 1.26
C GLY A 35 24.76 -19.48 -0.22
N ILE A 36 24.49 -20.51 -1.02
CA ILE A 36 24.20 -20.36 -2.46
C ILE A 36 22.78 -19.81 -2.66
N SER A 37 21.82 -20.25 -1.86
CA SER A 37 20.40 -19.88 -2.01
C SER A 37 20.15 -18.38 -1.80
N ILE A 38 20.84 -17.75 -0.84
CA ILE A 38 20.68 -16.29 -0.54
C ILE A 38 21.03 -15.41 -1.75
N SER A 39 22.03 -15.80 -2.56
CA SER A 39 22.46 -14.99 -3.71
C SER A 39 21.49 -15.09 -4.89
N VAL A 40 20.88 -16.27 -5.09
CA VAL A 40 19.97 -16.52 -6.20
C VAL A 40 18.60 -15.89 -5.95
N THR A 41 18.06 -15.95 -4.73
CA THR A 41 16.80 -15.30 -4.37
C THR A 41 16.86 -13.79 -4.54
N ARG A 42 17.97 -13.16 -4.16
CA ARG A 42 18.21 -11.71 -4.33
C ARG A 42 18.25 -11.25 -5.79
N MET A 43 18.67 -12.11 -6.72
CA MET A 43 18.73 -11.78 -8.15
C MET A 43 17.33 -11.75 -8.77
N PHE A 44 16.53 -12.80 -8.54
CA PHE A 44 15.13 -12.83 -9.01
C PHE A 44 14.29 -11.71 -8.38
N SER A 45 14.58 -11.38 -7.12
CA SER A 45 13.85 -10.35 -6.42
C SER A 45 13.99 -8.94 -7.04
N ARG A 46 15.17 -8.65 -7.60
CA ARG A 46 15.44 -7.35 -8.24
C ARG A 46 14.71 -7.16 -9.56
N ASP A 47 14.50 -8.22 -10.33
CA ASP A 47 13.85 -8.11 -11.64
C ASP A 47 12.33 -7.90 -11.50
N ASP A 48 11.68 -8.60 -10.58
CA ASP A 48 10.25 -8.40 -10.27
C ASP A 48 9.98 -7.00 -9.68
N MET A 49 10.85 -6.53 -8.78
CA MET A 49 10.79 -5.17 -8.23
C MET A 49 10.93 -4.10 -9.32
N ARG A 50 11.84 -4.27 -10.28
CA ARG A 50 11.95 -3.38 -11.46
C ARG A 50 10.71 -3.40 -12.32
N GLY A 51 10.12 -4.59 -12.52
CA GLY A 51 8.84 -4.74 -13.19
C GLY A 51 7.74 -3.91 -12.52
N ALA A 52 7.58 -4.08 -11.20
CA ALA A 52 6.61 -3.36 -10.39
C ALA A 52 6.80 -1.83 -10.46
N ALA A 53 8.04 -1.35 -10.28
CA ALA A 53 8.36 0.07 -10.37
C ALA A 53 8.09 0.64 -11.76
N ARG A 54 8.40 -0.11 -12.82
CA ARG A 54 8.12 0.29 -14.21
C ARG A 54 6.62 0.36 -14.49
N THR A 55 5.82 -0.55 -13.92
CA THR A 55 4.36 -0.51 -14.02
C THR A 55 3.81 0.79 -13.43
N ILE A 56 4.16 1.11 -12.18
CA ILE A 56 3.72 2.35 -11.53
C ILE A 56 4.21 3.60 -12.28
N TYR A 57 5.48 3.62 -12.69
CA TYR A 57 6.03 4.70 -13.51
C TYR A 57 5.24 4.91 -14.81
N THR A 58 4.89 3.82 -15.49
CA THR A 58 4.13 3.86 -16.75
C THR A 58 2.72 4.39 -16.51
N MET A 59 2.07 3.98 -15.43
CA MET A 59 0.75 4.49 -15.04
C MET A 59 0.76 5.97 -14.70
N LEU A 60 1.70 6.43 -13.87
CA LEU A 60 1.83 7.84 -13.52
C LEU A 60 2.09 8.70 -14.76
N ARG A 61 2.97 8.24 -15.65
CA ARG A 61 3.23 8.91 -16.92
C ARG A 61 1.98 8.93 -17.81
N ALA A 62 1.26 7.82 -17.92
CA ALA A 62 0.04 7.71 -18.71
C ALA A 62 -1.07 8.62 -18.17
N ALA A 63 -1.29 8.63 -16.85
CA ALA A 63 -2.27 9.49 -16.18
C ALA A 63 -2.00 10.98 -16.47
N ARG A 64 -0.74 11.42 -16.37
CA ARG A 64 -0.34 12.79 -16.74
C ARG A 64 -0.61 13.11 -18.21
N VAL A 65 -0.24 12.21 -19.12
CA VAL A 65 -0.46 12.41 -20.56
C VAL A 65 -1.96 12.47 -20.85
N TYR A 66 -2.77 11.62 -20.21
CA TYR A 66 -4.21 11.64 -20.35
C TYR A 66 -4.80 12.95 -19.83
N ALA A 67 -4.37 13.41 -18.66
CA ALA A 67 -4.85 14.65 -18.05
C ALA A 67 -4.63 15.86 -18.98
N THR A 68 -3.44 15.95 -19.57
CA THR A 68 -3.07 17.01 -20.51
C THR A 68 -3.73 16.89 -21.87
N THR A 69 -3.94 15.67 -22.36
CA THR A 69 -4.56 15.43 -23.68
C THR A 69 -6.05 15.72 -23.66
N TYR A 70 -6.74 15.29 -22.60
CA TYR A 70 -8.20 15.38 -22.48
C TYR A 70 -8.66 16.55 -21.60
N ASN A 71 -7.72 17.37 -21.10
CA ASN A 71 -7.98 18.53 -20.24
C ASN A 71 -8.89 18.17 -19.04
N VAL A 72 -8.61 17.05 -18.39
CA VAL A 72 -9.39 16.50 -17.27
C VAL A 72 -8.46 16.05 -16.15
N GLU A 73 -8.89 16.18 -14.90
CA GLU A 73 -8.12 15.61 -13.79
C GLU A 73 -8.03 14.10 -13.95
N THR A 74 -6.81 13.55 -13.86
CA THR A 74 -6.58 12.10 -14.00
C THR A 74 -5.75 11.62 -12.83
N ALA A 75 -6.13 10.52 -12.23
CA ALA A 75 -5.54 9.95 -11.05
C ALA A 75 -4.91 8.58 -11.34
N VAL A 76 -3.79 8.28 -10.68
CA VAL A 76 -3.40 6.89 -10.40
C VAL A 76 -3.94 6.58 -9.02
N VAL A 77 -4.98 5.76 -8.99
CA VAL A 77 -5.67 5.30 -7.78
C VAL A 77 -5.01 4.02 -7.32
N TYR A 78 -4.82 3.87 -6.00
CA TYR A 78 -4.21 2.70 -5.41
C TYR A 78 -5.19 1.88 -4.59
N GLY A 79 -5.13 0.56 -4.75
CA GLY A 79 -5.78 -0.41 -3.87
C GLY A 79 -4.80 -0.89 -2.81
N LEU A 80 -5.29 -1.02 -1.59
CA LEU A 80 -4.54 -1.49 -0.44
C LEU A 80 -4.63 -3.02 -0.31
N ASP A 81 -3.82 -3.58 0.58
CA ASP A 81 -3.97 -4.95 1.05
C ASP A 81 -5.34 -5.17 1.73
N ASN A 82 -5.84 -6.40 1.68
CA ASN A 82 -7.08 -6.78 2.38
C ASN A 82 -6.74 -7.57 3.65
N PRO A 83 -6.68 -6.91 4.83
CA PRO A 83 -6.32 -7.56 6.08
C PRO A 83 -7.47 -8.39 6.69
N ILE A 84 -8.66 -8.37 6.09
CA ILE A 84 -9.82 -9.10 6.61
C ILE A 84 -9.78 -10.52 6.06
N LEU A 85 -9.65 -11.49 6.97
CA LEU A 85 -9.68 -12.90 6.66
C LEU A 85 -11.02 -13.49 7.07
N ARG A 86 -11.64 -14.30 6.20
CA ARG A 86 -12.85 -15.06 6.51
C ARG A 86 -12.47 -16.51 6.80
N THR A 87 -12.79 -16.99 8.00
CA THR A 87 -12.61 -18.40 8.34
C THR A 87 -13.67 -19.27 7.67
N ASN A 88 -13.45 -20.59 7.65
CA ASN A 88 -14.43 -21.56 7.14
C ASN A 88 -15.78 -21.52 7.91
N GLU A 89 -15.77 -21.00 9.13
CA GLU A 89 -16.95 -20.83 9.98
C GLU A 89 -17.67 -19.50 9.74
N GLY A 90 -17.19 -18.70 8.76
CA GLY A 90 -17.76 -17.40 8.40
C GLY A 90 -17.38 -16.27 9.36
N THR A 91 -16.49 -16.53 10.33
CA THR A 91 -16.00 -15.49 11.24
C THR A 91 -14.95 -14.64 10.53
N GLU A 92 -15.11 -13.33 10.60
CA GLU A 92 -14.13 -12.38 10.07
C GLU A 92 -13.11 -12.02 11.15
N THR A 93 -11.84 -12.11 10.79
CA THR A 93 -10.73 -11.68 11.64
C THR A 93 -9.89 -10.65 10.91
N PHE A 94 -9.24 -9.77 11.65
CA PHE A 94 -8.36 -8.74 11.11
C PHE A 94 -6.91 -9.10 11.39
N SER A 95 -6.14 -9.24 10.33
CA SER A 95 -4.74 -9.62 10.35
C SER A 95 -3.97 -8.67 9.42
N PRO A 96 -3.56 -7.49 9.90
CA PRO A 96 -2.76 -6.57 9.12
C PRO A 96 -1.34 -7.13 8.93
N LEU A 97 -0.65 -6.63 7.90
CA LEU A 97 0.76 -6.96 7.69
C LEU A 97 1.60 -6.48 8.86
N GLN A 98 2.67 -7.20 9.19
CA GLN A 98 3.62 -6.82 10.25
C GLN A 98 4.98 -6.42 9.65
N ASP A 99 5.45 -5.21 9.94
CA ASP A 99 6.77 -4.77 9.47
C ASP A 99 7.88 -5.48 10.23
N THR A 100 8.77 -6.17 9.51
CA THR A 100 9.91 -6.89 10.10
C THR A 100 11.05 -5.99 10.59
N ILE A 101 11.09 -4.72 10.19
CA ILE A 101 12.14 -3.75 10.51
C ILE A 101 11.63 -2.61 11.40
N LEU A 102 10.44 -2.09 11.10
CA LEU A 102 9.82 -0.98 11.83
C LEU A 102 9.05 -1.54 13.02
N THR A 103 9.38 -1.07 14.23
CA THR A 103 8.76 -1.53 15.47
C THR A 103 8.16 -0.38 16.26
N ASN A 104 7.17 -0.67 17.09
CA ASN A 104 6.71 0.20 18.16
C ASN A 104 7.28 -0.31 19.50
N GLY A 105 8.53 0.06 19.79
CA GLY A 105 9.28 -0.54 20.89
C GLY A 105 9.80 -1.92 20.52
N LEU A 106 9.29 -2.96 21.19
CA LEU A 106 9.69 -4.36 20.94
C LEU A 106 8.74 -5.12 20.00
N GLU A 107 7.59 -4.53 19.65
CA GLU A 107 6.58 -5.17 18.81
C GLU A 107 6.70 -4.71 17.35
N PRO A 108 6.60 -5.61 16.37
CA PRO A 108 6.46 -5.25 14.95
C PRO A 108 5.33 -4.25 14.74
N LEU A 109 5.54 -3.29 13.83
CA LEU A 109 4.51 -2.32 13.50
C LEU A 109 3.51 -2.93 12.53
N ALA A 110 2.23 -2.98 12.92
CA ALA A 110 1.17 -3.34 11.98
C ALA A 110 1.00 -2.26 10.91
N MET A 111 0.72 -2.68 9.67
CA MET A 111 0.65 -1.77 8.53
C MET A 111 -0.32 -2.20 7.43
N ARG A 112 -0.67 -1.21 6.61
CA ARG A 112 -1.30 -1.40 5.29
C ARG A 112 -0.26 -1.15 4.19
N THR A 113 -0.40 -1.78 3.04
CA THR A 113 0.47 -1.53 1.88
C THR A 113 -0.31 -1.43 0.59
N ILE A 114 0.22 -0.75 -0.41
CA ILE A 114 -0.40 -0.66 -1.72
C ILE A 114 -0.11 -1.93 -2.51
N ARG A 115 -1.16 -2.55 -3.04
CA ARG A 115 -1.12 -3.84 -3.76
C ARG A 115 -1.55 -3.75 -5.22
N SER A 116 -2.24 -2.69 -5.60
CA SER A 116 -2.71 -2.50 -6.97
C SER A 116 -2.81 -1.03 -7.32
N ALA A 117 -2.90 -0.74 -8.62
CA ALA A 117 -3.11 0.60 -9.12
C ALA A 117 -4.00 0.59 -10.37
N ALA A 118 -4.71 1.70 -10.61
CA ALA A 118 -5.53 1.92 -11.80
C ALA A 118 -5.46 3.39 -12.24
N VAL A 119 -5.56 3.65 -13.54
CA VAL A 119 -5.65 5.02 -14.07
C VAL A 119 -7.11 5.41 -14.24
N MET A 120 -7.52 6.49 -13.56
CA MET A 120 -8.92 6.94 -13.55
C MET A 120 -9.02 8.42 -13.88
N TYR A 121 -10.11 8.85 -14.50
CA TYR A 121 -10.37 10.26 -14.77
C TYR A 121 -11.52 10.80 -13.93
N ARG A 122 -11.49 12.09 -13.60
CA ARG A 122 -12.52 12.74 -12.81
C ARG A 122 -13.80 12.93 -13.62
N LEU A 123 -14.93 12.52 -13.05
CA LEU A 123 -16.24 12.87 -13.55
C LEU A 123 -16.53 14.37 -13.35
N PRO A 124 -17.19 15.03 -14.31
CA PRO A 124 -17.67 16.39 -14.11
C PRO A 124 -18.63 16.49 -12.92
N ASP A 125 -18.55 17.57 -12.15
CA ASP A 125 -19.40 17.77 -10.95
C ASP A 125 -20.90 17.74 -11.28
N ALA A 126 -21.28 18.04 -12.52
CA ALA A 126 -22.65 17.94 -13.03
C ALA A 126 -23.24 16.52 -12.94
N PHE A 127 -22.41 15.47 -12.88
CA PHE A 127 -22.87 14.09 -12.67
C PHE A 127 -23.34 13.83 -11.24
N ASN A 128 -23.01 14.72 -10.29
CA ASN A 128 -23.36 14.59 -8.87
C ASN A 128 -23.10 13.18 -8.31
N ALA A 129 -21.93 12.64 -8.67
CA ALA A 129 -21.49 11.29 -8.33
C ALA A 129 -20.93 11.26 -6.89
N GLU A 130 -21.73 11.69 -5.92
CA GLU A 130 -21.35 11.62 -4.50
C GLU A 130 -21.69 10.24 -3.92
N PRO A 131 -20.84 9.70 -3.01
CA PRO A 131 -21.14 8.43 -2.36
C PRO A 131 -22.33 8.55 -1.41
N ASP A 132 -23.10 7.47 -1.28
CA ASP A 132 -24.00 7.30 -0.15
C ASP A 132 -23.16 6.93 1.08
N LEU A 133 -23.08 7.84 2.04
CA LEU A 133 -22.29 7.65 3.24
C LEU A 133 -23.03 6.72 4.22
N PRO A 134 -22.35 5.71 4.81
CA PRO A 134 -22.91 4.94 5.91
C PRO A 134 -23.36 5.85 7.06
N ALA A 135 -24.40 5.46 7.80
CA ALA A 135 -25.06 6.31 8.82
C ALA A 135 -24.10 6.88 9.89
N ASP A 136 -23.01 6.16 10.19
CA ASP A 136 -21.98 6.54 11.16
C ASP A 136 -20.68 7.07 10.52
N VAL A 137 -20.73 7.42 9.23
CA VAL A 137 -19.67 8.07 8.48
C VAL A 137 -20.19 9.47 8.12
N GLU A 138 -19.95 10.43 9.00
CA GLU A 138 -20.25 11.83 8.67
C GLU A 138 -19.41 12.28 7.46
N ALA A 139 -19.98 13.13 6.60
CA ALA A 139 -19.33 13.73 5.41
C ALA A 139 -18.08 14.59 5.73
N GLY A 140 -17.68 14.63 6.99
CA GLY A 140 -16.35 14.91 7.50
C GLY A 140 -16.22 14.15 8.82
N LEU A 141 -15.09 13.50 9.05
CA LEU A 141 -14.80 12.78 10.28
C LEU A 141 -14.72 13.72 11.49
N VAL A 142 -15.87 14.15 12.00
CA VAL A 142 -16.00 14.70 13.35
C VAL A 142 -16.27 13.51 14.28
N LEU A 143 -15.22 13.05 14.95
CA LEU A 143 -15.38 12.23 16.15
C LEU A 143 -16.23 13.02 17.16
N PRO A 144 -17.39 12.51 17.63
CA PRO A 144 -18.34 13.30 18.43
C PRO A 144 -17.86 13.74 19.82
N ASN A 145 -16.61 13.50 20.23
CA ASN A 145 -16.18 13.80 21.60
C ASN A 145 -14.69 14.08 21.83
N ARG A 146 -13.94 14.54 20.82
CA ARG A 146 -12.55 15.00 21.04
C ARG A 146 -12.11 16.24 20.26
N TYR A 147 -13.06 17.07 19.84
CA TYR A 147 -12.79 18.40 19.32
C TYR A 147 -13.15 19.46 20.36
N VAL A 148 -12.27 19.65 21.34
CA VAL A 148 -12.14 20.96 22.00
C VAL A 148 -10.81 21.53 21.58
N SER A 149 -10.85 22.36 20.54
CA SER A 149 -10.08 23.59 20.56
C SER A 149 -10.88 24.63 19.79
N THR A 150 -11.50 25.50 20.56
CA THR A 150 -12.05 26.81 20.18
C THR A 150 -10.95 27.70 19.58
N VAL A 151 -10.45 27.33 18.41
CA VAL A 151 -9.66 28.21 17.56
C VAL A 151 -10.29 28.12 16.19
N VAL A 152 -10.78 29.27 15.75
CA VAL A 152 -11.25 29.53 14.38
C VAL A 152 -10.15 29.07 13.43
N MET A 153 -10.25 27.83 12.94
CA MET A 153 -9.37 27.30 11.91
C MET A 153 -9.99 27.65 10.56
N ASP A 154 -9.24 28.44 9.82
CA ASP A 154 -9.51 28.84 8.45
C ASP A 154 -9.86 27.60 7.60
N SER A 155 -11.12 27.55 7.20
CA SER A 155 -11.85 26.37 6.74
C SER A 155 -11.51 25.91 5.31
N ALA A 156 -10.31 26.25 4.82
CA ALA A 156 -9.85 26.07 3.45
C ALA A 156 -8.85 24.92 3.26
N GLN A 157 -8.34 24.27 4.33
CA GLN A 157 -7.25 23.28 4.22
C GLN A 157 -7.46 21.94 4.95
N ALA A 158 -8.57 21.76 5.67
CA ALA A 158 -9.03 20.44 6.08
C ALA A 158 -9.74 19.75 4.90
N VAL A 159 -9.55 18.44 4.69
CA VAL A 159 -10.24 17.70 3.61
C VAL A 159 -11.74 17.86 3.78
N ARG A 160 -12.36 18.71 2.94
CA ARG A 160 -13.78 18.60 2.67
C ARG A 160 -13.90 17.49 1.65
N TRP A 161 -14.29 16.29 2.10
CA TRP A 161 -14.50 15.12 1.25
C TRP A 161 -15.40 15.41 0.03
N ARG A 162 -16.25 16.43 0.15
CA ARG A 162 -17.09 16.96 -0.93
C ARG A 162 -16.30 17.55 -2.12
N ASP A 163 -15.09 18.05 -1.92
CA ASP A 163 -14.35 18.78 -2.96
C ASP A 163 -13.35 17.89 -3.72
N VAL A 164 -13.35 16.59 -3.42
CA VAL A 164 -12.31 15.65 -3.89
C VAL A 164 -12.63 15.09 -5.28
N GLY A 165 -13.91 15.16 -5.69
CA GLY A 165 -14.40 14.62 -6.96
C GLY A 165 -14.44 13.10 -7.01
N THR A 166 -15.21 12.55 -7.94
CA THR A 166 -15.34 11.11 -8.16
C THR A 166 -14.66 10.72 -9.46
N PHE A 167 -13.80 9.70 -9.38
CA PHE A 167 -13.00 9.20 -10.48
C PHE A 167 -13.54 7.88 -10.99
N VAL A 168 -13.41 7.66 -12.30
CA VAL A 168 -13.86 6.43 -12.98
C VAL A 168 -12.76 5.84 -13.86
N PRO A 169 -12.77 4.51 -14.10
CA PRO A 169 -11.82 3.85 -14.98
C PRO A 169 -11.65 4.55 -16.32
N THR A 170 -10.40 4.81 -16.69
CA THR A 170 -10.06 5.37 -18.00
C THR A 170 -10.37 4.34 -19.09
N PRO A 171 -11.10 4.70 -20.17
CA PRO A 171 -11.39 3.74 -21.24
C PRO A 171 -10.10 3.16 -21.84
N GLY A 172 -9.96 1.82 -21.79
CA GLY A 172 -8.79 1.10 -22.29
C GLY A 172 -7.50 1.20 -21.45
N ALA A 173 -7.53 1.90 -20.30
CA ALA A 173 -6.39 2.05 -19.39
C ALA A 173 -6.76 2.00 -17.90
N GLY A 174 -8.04 1.79 -17.58
CA GLY A 174 -8.59 1.83 -16.23
C GLY A 174 -8.67 0.48 -15.53
N ASP A 175 -8.13 -0.58 -16.15
CA ASP A 175 -8.04 -1.88 -15.52
C ASP A 175 -7.16 -1.80 -14.27
N VAL A 176 -7.61 -2.45 -13.20
CA VAL A 176 -6.83 -2.56 -11.96
C VAL A 176 -5.67 -3.52 -12.21
N VAL A 177 -4.45 -3.01 -12.09
CA VAL A 177 -3.24 -3.80 -12.26
C VAL A 177 -2.67 -4.14 -10.89
N PRO A 178 -2.59 -5.44 -10.53
CA PRO A 178 -1.93 -5.86 -9.30
C PRO A 178 -0.41 -5.68 -9.42
N LEU A 179 0.22 -5.38 -8.30
CA LEU A 179 1.67 -5.46 -8.17
C LEU A 179 2.11 -6.93 -8.08
N PRO A 180 3.32 -7.27 -8.56
CA PRO A 180 3.88 -8.60 -8.40
C PRO A 180 3.91 -9.07 -6.94
N VAL A 181 3.69 -10.37 -6.73
CA VAL A 181 3.68 -10.99 -5.40
C VAL A 181 5.03 -10.77 -4.70
N GLY A 182 4.98 -10.44 -3.41
CA GLY A 182 6.17 -10.17 -2.60
C GLY A 182 6.71 -8.75 -2.71
N TYR A 183 6.09 -7.89 -3.53
CA TYR A 183 6.42 -6.47 -3.64
C TYR A 183 5.20 -5.60 -3.39
N SER A 184 5.47 -4.40 -2.89
CA SER A 184 4.45 -3.39 -2.73
C SER A 184 5.00 -1.99 -2.89
N LEU A 185 4.08 -1.06 -3.14
CA LEU A 185 4.38 0.36 -3.07
C LEU A 185 4.24 0.81 -1.61
N LEU A 186 5.36 1.21 -1.04
CA LEU A 186 5.55 1.44 0.37
C LEU A 186 5.03 2.84 0.77
N LEU A 187 4.13 2.89 1.76
CA LEU A 187 3.55 4.11 2.33
C LEU A 187 4.48 4.71 3.40
N LEU A 188 5.66 5.12 2.95
CA LEU A 188 6.70 5.76 3.77
C LEU A 188 7.23 6.99 3.06
N LEU A 189 7.93 7.85 3.80
CA LEU A 189 8.69 8.93 3.20
C LEU A 189 10.14 8.45 3.01
N PRO A 190 10.51 8.00 1.80
CA PRO A 190 11.82 7.41 1.59
C PRO A 190 12.93 8.45 1.74
N ARG A 191 14.09 8.02 2.25
CA ARG A 191 15.27 8.87 2.29
C ARG A 191 15.69 9.32 0.88
N PRO A 192 16.31 10.50 0.73
CA PRO A 192 17.02 10.85 -0.48
C PRO A 192 18.15 9.88 -0.80
N GLU A 193 18.27 9.50 -2.08
CA GLU A 193 19.36 8.67 -2.62
C GLU A 193 20.76 9.25 -2.33
N TYR A 194 20.85 10.57 -2.11
CA TYR A 194 22.09 11.29 -1.77
C TYR A 194 22.25 11.62 -0.28
N SER A 195 21.34 11.17 0.59
CA SER A 195 21.41 11.45 2.04
C SER A 195 22.47 10.63 2.79
N GLY A 196 23.22 9.79 2.07
CA GLY A 196 24.18 8.86 2.63
C GLY A 196 23.52 7.60 3.21
N ASP A 197 24.35 6.66 3.64
CA ASP A 197 23.90 5.40 4.21
C ASP A 197 23.32 5.62 5.62
N ALA A 198 22.32 4.83 6.01
CA ALA A 198 21.68 4.98 7.31
C ALA A 198 22.41 4.18 8.38
N THR A 199 22.44 4.68 9.62
CA THR A 199 23.06 3.98 10.76
C THR A 199 22.17 2.88 11.36
N SER A 200 20.99 2.65 10.78
CA SER A 200 20.07 1.58 11.17
C SER A 200 19.22 1.14 9.98
N ALA A 201 18.75 -0.11 10.00
CA ALA A 201 17.85 -0.64 8.98
C ALA A 201 16.54 0.16 8.88
N ALA A 202 15.94 0.54 10.02
CA ALA A 202 14.73 1.36 10.06
C ALA A 202 14.98 2.75 9.44
N GLY A 203 16.11 3.38 9.79
CA GLY A 203 16.49 4.66 9.22
C GLY A 203 16.77 4.58 7.72
N ALA A 204 17.20 3.42 7.20
CA ALA A 204 17.42 3.22 5.77
C ALA A 204 16.11 3.28 4.97
N LEU A 205 15.01 2.77 5.54
CA LEU A 205 13.71 2.72 4.88
C LEU A 205 12.97 4.06 4.90
N THR A 206 13.05 4.84 5.99
CA THR A 206 12.26 6.07 6.16
C THR A 206 12.97 7.10 7.04
N GLU A 207 12.78 8.39 6.73
CA GLU A 207 13.31 9.51 7.55
C GLU A 207 12.37 9.94 8.67
N GLU A 208 11.08 9.75 8.44
CA GLU A 208 10.02 10.09 9.37
C GLU A 208 9.30 8.83 9.82
N PRO A 209 8.51 8.89 10.90
CA PRO A 209 7.58 7.82 11.22
C PRO A 209 6.74 7.47 9.99
N PRO A 210 6.58 6.16 9.73
CA PRO A 210 5.89 5.71 8.53
C PRO A 210 4.45 6.19 8.45
N LEU A 211 3.91 6.26 7.22
CA LEU A 211 2.51 6.63 6.97
C LEU A 211 1.57 5.41 7.09
N TYR A 212 2.07 4.31 7.65
CA TYR A 212 1.46 2.97 7.64
C TYR A 212 0.35 2.71 8.66
N ASN A 213 0.11 3.65 9.57
CA ASN A 213 -0.67 3.41 10.78
C ASN A 213 -2.02 2.76 10.48
N VAL A 214 -2.35 1.64 11.12
CA VAL A 214 -3.55 0.83 10.85
C VAL A 214 -4.72 1.27 11.72
N ASP A 215 -5.91 1.37 11.12
CA ASP A 215 -7.16 1.48 11.88
C ASP A 215 -7.59 0.11 12.40
N PHE A 216 -7.05 -0.31 13.55
CA PHE A 216 -7.40 -1.58 14.20
C PHE A 216 -8.89 -1.68 14.59
N GLY A 217 -9.62 -0.56 14.64
CA GLY A 217 -11.05 -0.51 14.94
C GLY A 217 -11.96 -0.87 13.76
N MET A 218 -11.41 -1.28 12.61
CA MET A 218 -12.21 -1.65 11.43
C MET A 218 -13.12 -2.87 11.65
N VAL A 219 -12.74 -3.84 12.48
CA VAL A 219 -13.57 -5.03 12.76
C VAL A 219 -14.84 -4.68 13.52
N ASP A 220 -14.74 -3.70 14.43
CA ASP A 220 -15.85 -3.28 15.29
C ASP A 220 -16.89 -2.45 14.53
N TYR A 221 -16.60 -2.06 13.28
CA TYR A 221 -17.53 -1.33 12.44
C TYR A 221 -18.61 -2.26 11.87
N PRO A 222 -19.84 -1.72 11.70
CA PRO A 222 -20.82 -2.31 10.80
C PRO A 222 -20.21 -2.64 9.43
N GLU A 223 -20.64 -3.75 8.82
CA GLU A 223 -20.05 -4.29 7.58
C GLU A 223 -20.03 -3.27 6.43
N ASP A 224 -21.08 -2.49 6.28
CA ASP A 224 -21.20 -1.42 5.29
C ASP A 224 -20.13 -0.34 5.47
N LYS A 225 -19.93 0.13 6.71
CA LYS A 225 -18.90 1.12 7.06
C LYS A 225 -17.49 0.57 6.90
N ARG A 226 -17.27 -0.69 7.30
CA ARG A 226 -15.99 -1.36 7.13
C ARG A 226 -15.64 -1.52 5.65
N ASN A 227 -16.59 -1.98 4.83
CA ASN A 227 -16.42 -2.10 3.39
C ASN A 227 -16.24 -0.73 2.72
N PHE A 228 -16.88 0.32 3.25
CA PHE A 228 -16.69 1.69 2.77
C PHE A 228 -15.25 2.18 2.99
N LEU A 229 -14.62 1.81 4.10
CA LEU A 229 -13.31 2.33 4.50
C LEU A 229 -12.16 1.36 4.22
N LEU A 230 -12.44 0.19 3.66
CA LEU A 230 -11.43 -0.85 3.50
C LEU A 230 -10.23 -0.37 2.69
N GLU A 231 -10.48 0.34 1.60
CA GLU A 231 -9.47 0.89 0.68
C GLU A 231 -8.94 2.27 1.11
N TYR A 232 -9.36 2.76 2.28
CA TYR A 232 -8.96 4.05 2.80
C TYR A 232 -8.69 4.04 4.30
N ASN A 233 -7.43 4.26 4.65
CA ASN A 233 -7.03 4.31 6.04
C ASN A 233 -6.98 5.76 6.56
N ARG A 234 -7.96 6.11 7.39
CA ARG A 234 -8.09 7.46 7.97
C ARG A 234 -6.88 7.89 8.82
N GLN A 235 -6.15 6.93 9.39
CA GLN A 235 -4.96 7.26 10.19
C GLN A 235 -3.84 7.87 9.35
N MET A 236 -3.91 7.76 8.02
CA MET A 236 -2.99 8.42 7.08
C MET A 236 -3.26 9.93 6.93
N GLU A 237 -4.28 10.45 7.61
CA GLU A 237 -4.52 11.90 7.73
C GLU A 237 -4.09 12.47 9.08
N ASN A 238 -3.75 11.60 10.03
CA ASN A 238 -3.49 11.96 11.42
C ASN A 238 -1.99 12.00 11.70
N TRP A 239 -1.34 13.13 11.45
CA TRP A 239 -0.06 13.39 12.11
C TRP A 239 -0.08 14.69 12.89
N VAL A 240 0.10 14.54 14.21
CA VAL A 240 0.19 15.63 15.18
C VAL A 240 1.66 16.01 15.29
N LYS A 241 2.06 17.14 14.68
CA LYS A 241 3.30 17.81 15.09
C LYS A 241 3.14 18.29 16.54
N PRO A 242 4.23 18.45 17.31
CA PRO A 242 4.16 19.09 18.62
C PRO A 242 3.90 20.60 18.41
N LYS A 243 2.63 21.00 18.19
CA LYS A 243 2.09 22.38 18.12
C LYS A 243 0.63 22.45 17.57
N ASP A 244 -0.26 21.53 17.95
CA ASP A 244 -1.71 21.59 17.68
C ASP A 244 -2.17 21.75 16.20
N GLN A 245 -1.29 21.52 15.23
CA GLN A 245 -1.62 21.55 13.80
C GLN A 245 -1.62 20.13 13.24
N TRP A 246 -2.77 19.75 12.68
CA TRP A 246 -2.96 18.49 11.96
C TRP A 246 -2.38 18.63 10.55
N GLU A 247 -1.38 17.81 10.20
CA GLU A 247 -0.87 17.73 8.83
C GLU A 247 -1.24 16.38 8.20
N PRO A 248 -1.92 16.36 7.04
CA PRO A 248 -2.21 15.12 6.34
C PRO A 248 -0.91 14.44 5.90
N SER A 249 -0.72 13.19 6.31
CA SER A 249 0.57 12.51 6.14
C SER A 249 0.77 12.02 4.69
N LEU A 250 -0.32 11.68 3.98
CA LEU A 250 -0.32 11.32 2.55
C LEU A 250 0.27 12.41 1.64
N GLU A 251 0.09 13.68 1.98
CA GLU A 251 0.58 14.79 1.15
C GLU A 251 2.11 14.82 1.09
N LYS A 252 2.80 14.25 2.09
CA LYS A 252 4.27 14.17 2.10
C LYS A 252 4.84 13.30 0.99
N ILE A 253 4.04 12.38 0.47
CA ILE A 253 4.35 11.51 -0.67
C ILE A 253 3.57 11.90 -1.93
N GLY A 254 2.94 13.08 -1.93
CA GLY A 254 2.20 13.63 -3.06
C GLY A 254 0.87 12.95 -3.34
N MET A 255 0.36 12.15 -2.39
CA MET A 255 -0.92 11.48 -2.49
C MET A 255 -2.02 12.26 -1.78
N ARG A 256 -3.26 12.00 -2.18
CA ARG A 256 -4.47 12.54 -1.56
C ARG A 256 -5.60 11.51 -1.58
N PRO A 257 -6.60 11.63 -0.69
CA PRO A 257 -7.84 10.89 -0.85
C PRO A 257 -8.53 11.27 -2.17
N VAL A 258 -9.30 10.33 -2.73
CA VAL A 258 -10.25 10.49 -3.86
C VAL A 258 -11.45 9.56 -3.68
N TYR A 259 -12.59 9.88 -4.28
CA TYR A 259 -13.66 8.91 -4.47
C TYR A 259 -13.50 8.22 -5.81
N ILE A 260 -13.82 6.92 -5.85
CA ILE A 260 -13.86 6.17 -7.09
C ILE A 260 -15.19 5.50 -7.29
N TYR A 261 -15.63 5.42 -8.54
CA TYR A 261 -16.65 4.49 -8.98
C TYR A 261 -15.96 3.45 -9.87
N PRO A 262 -16.01 2.14 -9.51
CA PRO A 262 -15.09 1.15 -10.08
C PRO A 262 -15.48 0.66 -11.49
N PHE A 263 -16.64 1.06 -12.02
CA PHE A 263 -17.12 0.60 -13.31
C PHE A 263 -17.01 1.68 -14.38
N THR A 264 -16.91 1.24 -15.63
CA THR A 264 -17.04 2.14 -16.77
C THR A 264 -18.45 2.70 -16.81
N MET A 265 -18.54 4.00 -17.04
CA MET A 265 -19.82 4.70 -17.10
C MET A 265 -20.67 4.18 -18.26
N GLN A 266 -21.90 3.77 -17.97
CA GLN A 266 -22.88 3.38 -18.98
C GLN A 266 -24.04 4.37 -18.99
N GLN A 267 -24.40 4.82 -20.19
CA GLN A 267 -25.58 5.66 -20.37
C GLN A 267 -26.83 4.78 -20.36
N LEU A 268 -27.86 5.22 -19.65
CA LEU A 268 -29.12 4.49 -19.60
C LEU A 268 -29.80 4.48 -20.98
N PRO A 269 -30.32 3.34 -21.46
CA PRO A 269 -30.94 3.26 -22.76
C PRO A 269 -32.10 4.24 -22.92
N GLY A 270 -32.02 5.12 -23.91
CA GLY A 270 -33.10 6.06 -24.24
C GLY A 270 -33.18 7.30 -23.35
N THR A 271 -32.21 7.54 -22.46
CA THR A 271 -32.14 8.78 -21.65
C THR A 271 -30.79 9.47 -21.79
N SER A 272 -30.67 10.73 -21.33
CA SER A 272 -29.40 11.42 -21.13
C SER A 272 -28.82 11.20 -19.73
N GLU A 273 -29.42 10.30 -18.95
CA GLU A 273 -28.98 9.97 -17.59
C GLU A 273 -27.97 8.83 -17.62
N TRP A 274 -27.06 8.86 -16.65
CA TRP A 274 -26.02 7.86 -16.47
C TRP A 274 -26.35 6.99 -15.27
N ASP A 275 -26.13 5.69 -15.39
CA ASP A 275 -26.33 4.76 -14.30
C ASP A 275 -25.13 4.83 -13.35
N ILE A 276 -25.31 5.48 -12.20
CA ILE A 276 -24.30 5.56 -11.14
C ILE A 276 -24.88 4.92 -9.88
N ASP A 277 -24.39 3.73 -9.58
CA ASP A 277 -24.64 3.07 -8.32
C ASP A 277 -23.79 3.73 -7.21
N ARG A 278 -24.35 4.75 -6.56
CA ARG A 278 -23.69 5.52 -5.49
C ARG A 278 -23.20 4.65 -4.34
N PRO A 279 -23.93 3.59 -3.92
CA PRO A 279 -23.42 2.57 -3.03
C PRO A 279 -22.14 1.87 -3.46
N LEU A 280 -21.63 2.02 -4.69
CA LEU A 280 -20.33 1.48 -5.11
C LEU A 280 -19.20 2.51 -5.06
N ILE A 281 -19.51 3.77 -4.76
CA ILE A 281 -18.52 4.83 -4.68
C ILE A 281 -17.74 4.69 -3.37
N ARG A 282 -16.40 4.64 -3.44
CA ARG A 282 -15.53 4.34 -2.30
C ARG A 282 -14.33 5.28 -2.21
N PRO A 283 -13.90 5.69 -1.00
CA PRO A 283 -12.68 6.43 -0.79
C PRO A 283 -11.45 5.56 -1.10
N HIS A 284 -10.47 6.13 -1.78
CA HIS A 284 -9.16 5.55 -2.08
C HIS A 284 -8.07 6.61 -1.93
N ILE A 285 -6.81 6.20 -1.96
CA ILE A 285 -5.67 7.11 -2.07
C ILE A 285 -5.16 7.16 -3.52
N ALA A 286 -4.69 8.33 -3.95
CA ALA A 286 -4.25 8.53 -5.31
C ALA A 286 -3.19 9.62 -5.49
N HIS A 287 -2.40 9.51 -6.54
CA HIS A 287 -1.71 10.64 -7.17
C HIS A 287 -2.60 11.24 -8.23
N VAL A 288 -2.96 12.52 -8.08
CA VAL A 288 -3.88 13.21 -9.01
C VAL A 288 -3.11 14.23 -9.84
N PHE A 289 -3.28 14.18 -11.16
CA PHE A 289 -2.72 15.14 -12.09
C PHE A 289 -3.81 16.13 -12.53
N ASN A 290 -3.47 17.41 -12.51
CA ASN A 290 -4.28 18.49 -13.06
C ASN A 290 -4.28 18.43 -14.60
N PRO A 291 -5.23 19.11 -15.27
CA PRO A 291 -5.25 19.23 -16.73
C PRO A 291 -4.00 19.85 -17.35
N ASP A 292 -3.22 20.64 -16.60
CA ASP A 292 -1.92 21.18 -17.04
C ASP A 292 -0.77 20.16 -16.89
N GLY A 293 -1.05 18.98 -16.36
CA GLY A 293 -0.10 17.90 -16.12
C GLY A 293 0.69 18.02 -14.82
N SER A 294 0.46 19.06 -14.01
CA SER A 294 1.06 19.19 -12.68
C SER A 294 0.44 18.18 -11.69
N LEU A 295 1.21 17.78 -10.67
CA LEU A 295 0.70 16.96 -9.57
C LEU A 295 -0.10 17.84 -8.61
N LYS A 296 -1.34 17.43 -8.35
CA LYS A 296 -2.29 18.12 -7.49
C LYS A 296 -2.06 17.74 -6.02
N THR A 297 -1.41 18.62 -5.27
CA THR A 297 -1.18 18.48 -3.82
C THR A 297 -1.79 19.64 -3.05
N ARG A 298 -2.14 19.44 -1.77
CA ARG A 298 -2.60 20.50 -0.87
C ARG A 298 -1.45 21.32 -0.32
N LEU A 299 -0.34 20.65 0.00
CA LEU A 299 0.84 21.29 0.55
C LEU A 299 1.72 21.84 -0.58
N ASN A 300 2.20 23.07 -0.40
CA ASN A 300 3.10 23.78 -1.33
C ASN A 300 4.56 23.80 -0.84
N ASP A 301 4.90 22.94 0.13
CA ASP A 301 6.21 22.91 0.79
C ASP A 301 7.26 22.08 0.04
N ARG A 302 6.83 21.22 -0.90
CA ARG A 302 7.71 20.32 -1.66
C ARG A 302 7.46 20.40 -3.16
N GLU A 303 8.55 20.38 -3.92
CA GLU A 303 8.53 20.37 -5.39
C GLU A 303 8.75 18.97 -5.97
N ARG A 304 9.21 18.02 -5.15
CA ARG A 304 9.49 16.64 -5.55
C ARG A 304 8.96 15.69 -4.49
N PHE A 305 8.21 14.70 -4.94
CA PHE A 305 7.68 13.63 -4.12
C PHE A 305 8.35 12.33 -4.48
N ARG A 306 8.57 11.47 -3.49
CA ARG A 306 9.19 10.17 -3.69
C ARG A 306 8.35 9.11 -3.04
N ILE A 307 8.26 7.99 -3.75
CA ILE A 307 7.65 6.76 -3.28
C ILE A 307 8.62 5.62 -3.56
N MET A 308 8.53 4.54 -2.80
CA MET A 308 9.43 3.40 -2.94
C MET A 308 8.63 2.16 -3.28
N VAL A 309 9.01 1.48 -4.35
CA VAL A 309 8.59 0.10 -4.61
C VAL A 309 9.66 -0.79 -4.02
N GLY A 310 9.28 -1.68 -3.11
CA GLY A 310 10.22 -2.55 -2.42
C GLY A 310 9.60 -3.89 -2.07
N PRO A 311 10.38 -4.80 -1.48
CA PRO A 311 9.86 -6.05 -0.94
C PRO A 311 8.81 -5.79 0.13
N ASP A 312 7.91 -6.74 0.29
CA ASP A 312 6.81 -6.64 1.23
C ASP A 312 7.29 -6.43 2.66
N PRO A 313 6.51 -5.72 3.49
CA PRO A 313 6.96 -5.44 4.84
C PRO A 313 7.18 -6.65 5.74
N GLU A 314 6.48 -7.76 5.46
CA GLU A 314 6.62 -9.03 6.18
C GLU A 314 7.84 -9.85 5.73
N THR A 315 8.53 -9.43 4.66
CA THR A 315 9.73 -10.11 4.16
C THR A 315 10.87 -9.94 5.16
N PHE A 316 11.80 -10.89 5.18
CA PHE A 316 12.97 -10.85 6.07
C PHE A 316 13.77 -9.54 5.94
N PRO A 317 14.31 -9.00 7.05
CA PRO A 317 15.06 -7.75 7.02
C PRO A 317 16.21 -7.73 5.99
N GLU A 318 16.93 -8.84 5.83
CA GLU A 318 18.06 -8.99 4.90
C GLU A 318 17.70 -8.93 3.41
N ASP A 319 16.41 -8.99 3.09
CA ASP A 319 15.88 -8.80 1.74
C ASP A 319 15.35 -7.38 1.54
N ARG A 320 15.06 -6.66 2.63
CA ARG A 320 14.51 -5.30 2.61
C ARG A 320 15.56 -4.20 2.76
N VAL A 321 16.72 -4.53 3.36
CA VAL A 321 17.87 -3.62 3.46
C VAL A 321 19.17 -4.34 3.13
N VAL A 322 20.14 -3.60 2.61
CA VAL A 322 21.51 -4.04 2.37
C VAL A 322 22.39 -3.47 3.46
N ASP A 323 23.03 -4.35 4.24
CA ASP A 323 24.13 -4.00 5.14
C ASP A 323 25.40 -3.80 4.29
N MET A 324 26.01 -2.61 4.40
CA MET A 324 27.19 -2.23 3.65
C MET A 324 28.49 -2.78 4.27
N GLY A 325 28.43 -3.39 5.47
CA GLY A 325 29.56 -3.98 6.17
C GLY A 325 30.40 -2.99 6.99
N ASP A 326 30.12 -1.70 6.88
CA ASP A 326 30.70 -0.61 7.67
C ASP A 326 29.77 -0.12 8.80
N GLY A 327 28.71 -0.88 9.08
CA GLY A 327 27.67 -0.53 10.06
C GLY A 327 26.59 0.40 9.49
N THR A 328 26.59 0.62 8.18
CA THR A 328 25.56 1.40 7.50
C THR A 328 24.65 0.54 6.62
N PHE A 329 23.44 1.04 6.36
CA PHE A 329 22.36 0.32 5.68
C PHE A 329 21.80 1.14 4.52
N ARG A 330 21.43 0.43 3.45
CA ARG A 330 20.66 0.98 2.32
C ARG A 330 19.33 0.25 2.16
N PRO A 331 18.24 0.94 1.78
CA PRO A 331 16.99 0.27 1.45
C PRO A 331 17.16 -0.56 0.18
N MET A 332 16.55 -1.75 0.16
CA MET A 332 16.35 -2.53 -1.05
C MET A 332 15.02 -2.07 -1.66
N GLY A 333 15.09 -1.24 -2.70
CA GLY A 333 13.91 -0.64 -3.29
C GLY A 333 14.24 0.15 -4.54
N ILE A 334 13.23 0.48 -5.34
CA ILE A 334 13.32 1.40 -6.46
C ILE A 334 12.48 2.62 -6.15
N PHE A 335 13.11 3.78 -6.15
CA PHE A 335 12.43 5.03 -5.94
C PHE A 335 11.74 5.50 -7.21
N ILE A 336 10.55 6.06 -7.06
CA ILE A 336 9.86 6.78 -8.12
C ILE A 336 9.74 8.22 -7.64
N GLU A 337 10.33 9.14 -8.38
CA GLU A 337 10.27 10.57 -8.10
C GLU A 337 9.25 11.23 -9.03
N ILE A 338 8.39 12.08 -8.45
CA ILE A 338 7.39 12.86 -9.18
C ILE A 338 7.67 14.34 -8.91
N ASN A 339 7.94 15.10 -9.97
CA ASN A 339 8.03 16.56 -9.86
C ASN A 339 6.62 17.16 -9.84
N LYS A 340 6.38 18.06 -8.90
CA LYS A 340 5.07 18.66 -8.69
C LYS A 340 4.63 19.54 -9.85
N SER A 341 5.40 20.58 -10.18
CA SER A 341 4.98 21.59 -11.16
C SER A 341 4.81 21.02 -12.57
N THR A 342 5.65 20.07 -12.96
CA THR A 342 5.63 19.51 -14.32
C THR A 342 4.90 18.17 -14.41
N GLY A 343 4.64 17.52 -13.27
CA GLY A 343 4.22 16.11 -13.19
C GLY A 343 5.25 15.11 -13.72
N ALA A 344 6.47 15.54 -14.03
CA ALA A 344 7.47 14.66 -14.62
C ALA A 344 7.84 13.55 -13.63
N VAL A 345 7.74 12.31 -14.10
CA VAL A 345 8.05 11.10 -13.31
C VAL A 345 9.43 10.60 -13.70
N ARG A 346 10.21 10.15 -12.74
CA ARG A 346 11.53 9.52 -12.94
C ARG A 346 11.64 8.27 -12.07
N LEU A 347 12.32 7.26 -12.60
CA LEU A 347 12.78 6.12 -11.81
C LEU A 347 14.17 6.47 -11.25
N GLY A 348 14.32 6.33 -9.93
CA GLY A 348 15.62 6.33 -9.26
C GLY A 348 16.40 5.08 -9.66
N SER A 349 17.73 5.23 -9.75
CA SER A 349 18.65 4.19 -10.18
C SER A 349 19.02 3.20 -9.10
#